data_AF-A0A3N5P9I1-F1
#
_entry.id   AF-A0A3N5P9I1-F1
#
_cell.length_a   1.000
_cell.length_b   1.000
_cell.length_c   1.000
_cell.angle_alpha   90.00
_cell.angle_beta   90.00
_cell.angle_gamma   90.00
#
_symmetry.space_group_name_H-M   'P 1'
#
loop_
_entity.id
_entity.type
_entity.pdbx_description
1 polymer ?
#
loop_
_entity_poly.entity_id
_entity_poly.type
_entity_poly.pdbx_seq_one_letter_code
_entity_poly.pdbx_strand_id
1 'polypeptide(L)' 'SQYALLPQGQPERYRRVERMVKVMDDLGFGSCTNTYACEAECPKGISVTNIARMNRDFMMAKIKSKEVEV' A
#
# COMPACT_ATOMS: atom_id res chain seq x y z
N SER A 1 4.61 -0.94 -4.29
CA SER A 1 3.99 -1.04 -5.63
C SER A 1 4.98 -0.55 -6.68
N GLN A 2 5.56 -1.44 -7.49
CA GLN A 2 6.43 -1.03 -8.60
C GLN A 2 5.67 -0.21 -9.66
N TYR A 3 4.40 -0.53 -9.92
CA TYR A 3 3.55 0.19 -10.86
C TYR A 3 3.34 1.67 -10.50
N ALA A 4 3.36 2.01 -9.20
CA ALA A 4 3.27 3.40 -8.74
C ALA A 4 4.52 4.24 -9.05
N LEU A 5 5.60 3.64 -9.57
CA LEU A 5 6.78 4.33 -10.08
C LEU A 5 6.70 4.64 -11.57
N LEU A 6 5.79 3.97 -12.28
CA LEU A 6 5.64 4.13 -13.72
C LEU A 6 4.60 5.22 -14.02
N PRO A 7 4.79 6.03 -15.07
CA PRO A 7 3.79 7.00 -15.52
C PRO A 7 2.42 6.35 -15.78
N GLN A 8 2.42 5.15 -16.37
CA GLN A 8 1.21 4.40 -16.71
C GLN A 8 0.41 3.97 -15.48
N GLY A 9 1.06 3.80 -14.33
CA GLY A 9 0.40 3.39 -13.09
C GLY A 9 -0.11 4.55 -12.23
N GLN A 10 0.21 5.81 -12.58
CA GLN A 10 -0.28 6.98 -11.83
C GLN A 10 -1.81 7.11 -11.84
N PRO A 11 -2.53 6.92 -12.98
CA PRO A 11 -3.98 7.09 -13.01
C PRO A 11 -4.73 6.13 -12.07
N GLU A 12 -4.22 4.90 -11.90
CA GLU A 12 -4.85 3.88 -11.06
C GLU A 12 -4.28 3.79 -9.63
N ARG A 13 -3.24 4.57 -9.30
CA ARG A 13 -2.44 4.44 -8.07
C ARG A 13 -3.30 4.36 -6.80
N TYR A 14 -4.24 5.29 -6.64
CA TYR A 14 -5.08 5.40 -5.44
C TYR A 14 -6.06 4.23 -5.32
N ARG A 15 -6.77 3.90 -6.41
CA ARG A 15 -7.65 2.73 -6.45
C ARG A 15 -6.88 1.42 -6.20
N ARG A 16 -5.65 1.29 -6.71
CA ARG A 16 -4.81 0.11 -6.50
C ARG A 16 -4.42 -0.04 -5.03
N VAL A 17 -4.02 1.03 -4.37
CA VAL A 17 -3.57 0.96 -2.97
C VAL A 17 -4.72 0.63 -2.03
N GLU A 18 -5.92 1.18 -2.27
CA GLU A 18 -7.11 0.86 -1.48
C GLU A 18 -7.49 -0.62 -1.58
N ARG A 19 -7.50 -1.16 -2.80
CA ARG A 19 -7.71 -2.61 -3.01
C ARG A 19 -6.64 -3.46 -2.35
N MET A 20 -5.38 -3.01 -2.39
CA MET A 20 -4.26 -3.74 -1.79
C MET A 20 -4.39 -3.77 -0.26
N VAL A 21 -4.78 -2.67 0.37
CA VAL A 21 -5.02 -2.61 1.82
C VAL A 21 -6.25 -3.43 2.22
N LYS A 22 -7.35 -3.37 1.45
CA LYS A 22 -8.52 -4.24 1.68
C LYS A 22 -8.13 -5.71 1.73
N VAL A 23 -7.34 -6.17 0.74
CA VAL A 23 -6.85 -7.56 0.70
C VAL A 23 -5.89 -7.85 1.86
N MET A 24 -5.06 -6.88 2.28
CA MET A 24 -4.22 -7.04 3.48
C MET A 24 -5.07 -7.28 4.73
N ASP A 25 -6.11 -6.46 4.94
CA ASP A 25 -7.01 -6.58 6.08
C ASP A 25 -7.80 -7.91 6.04
N ASP A 26 -8.33 -8.29 4.87
CA ASP A 26 -9.08 -9.55 4.67
C ASP A 26 -8.23 -10.79 4.97
N LEU A 27 -6.93 -10.72 4.65
CA LEU A 27 -5.96 -11.80 4.91
C LEU A 27 -5.31 -11.69 6.31
N GLY A 28 -5.67 -10.68 7.10
CA GLY A 28 -5.13 -10.46 8.44
C GLY A 28 -3.66 -10.01 8.46
N PHE A 29 -3.16 -9.44 7.37
CA PHE A 29 -1.84 -8.80 7.38
C PHE A 29 -1.86 -7.56 8.27
N GLY A 30 -1.05 -7.56 9.32
CA GLY A 30 -0.87 -6.41 10.19
C GLY A 30 -0.13 -5.25 9.52
N SER A 31 -0.25 -4.06 10.11
CA SER A 31 0.52 -2.88 9.73
C SER A 31 1.97 -2.98 10.21
N CYS A 32 2.92 -2.53 9.39
CA CYS A 32 4.32 -2.39 9.83
C CYS A 32 4.50 -1.20 10.78
N THR A 33 5.24 -1.40 11.87
CA THR A 33 5.63 -0.36 12.84
C THR A 33 7.06 0.13 12.60
N ASN A 34 7.48 1.17 13.33
CA ASN A 34 8.83 1.76 13.21
C ASN A 34 9.96 0.86 13.76
N THR A 35 9.66 -0.33 14.30
CA THR A 35 10.67 -1.34 14.65
C THR A 35 11.12 -2.16 13.44
N TYR A 36 10.43 -2.01 12.29
CA TYR A 36 10.76 -2.66 11.02
C TYR A 36 10.81 -4.19 11.04
N ALA A 37 10.14 -4.83 12.01
CA ALA A 37 10.00 -6.28 12.09
C ALA A 37 9.38 -6.88 10.81
N CYS A 38 8.47 -6.14 10.18
CA CYS A 38 7.81 -6.56 8.94
C CYS A 38 8.77 -6.83 7.77
N GLU A 39 9.89 -6.11 7.66
CA GLU A 39 10.87 -6.31 6.59
C GLU A 39 11.79 -7.50 6.90
N ALA A 40 12.16 -7.66 8.17
CA ALA A 40 13.01 -8.76 8.63
C ALA A 40 12.30 -10.12 8.56
N GLU A 41 11.00 -10.18 8.87
CA GLU A 41 10.22 -11.42 8.93
C GLU A 41 9.57 -11.79 7.58
N CYS A 42 9.38 -10.82 6.67
CA CYS A 42 8.68 -11.09 5.42
C CYS A 42 9.51 -12.01 4.52
N PRO A 43 8.99 -13.22 4.15
CA PRO A 43 9.70 -14.14 3.27
C PRO A 43 9.88 -13.61 1.84
N LYS A 44 9.17 -12.52 1.50
CA LYS A 44 9.28 -11.83 0.22
C LYS A 44 10.25 -10.64 0.23
N GLY A 45 10.87 -10.33 1.37
CA GLY A 45 11.86 -9.26 1.48
C GLY A 45 11.33 -7.90 1.03
N ILE A 46 10.08 -7.59 1.41
CA ILE A 46 9.46 -6.31 1.03
C ILE A 46 10.12 -5.20 1.82
N SER A 47 10.78 -4.27 1.13
CA SER A 47 11.48 -3.19 1.81
C SER A 47 10.54 -2.21 2.51
N VAL A 48 10.99 -1.65 3.64
CA VAL A 48 10.25 -0.60 4.36
C VAL A 48 9.94 0.59 3.46
N THR A 49 10.83 0.93 2.52
CA THR A 49 10.60 2.00 1.54
C THR A 49 9.34 1.77 0.69
N ASN A 50 9.07 0.52 0.31
CA ASN A 50 7.87 0.16 -0.44
C ASN A 50 6.61 0.23 0.42
N ILE A 51 6.69 -0.19 1.68
CA ILE A 51 5.59 -0.13 2.66
C ILE A 51 5.27 1.34 2.99
N ALA A 52 6.30 2.17 3.21
CA ALA A 52 6.13 3.60 3.45
C ALA A 52 5.47 4.32 2.27
N ARG A 53 5.82 3.95 1.03
CA ARG A 53 5.14 4.48 -0.17
C ARG A 53 3.68 4.05 -0.21
N MET A 54 3.38 2.78 0.05
CA MET A 54 2.01 2.28 0.14
C MET A 54 1.19 3.07 1.17
N ASN A 55 1.71 3.25 2.39
CA ASN A 55 0.99 3.97 3.45
C ASN A 55 0.70 5.42 3.06
N ARG A 56 1.68 6.11 2.44
CA ARG A 56 1.46 7.47 1.91
C ARG A 56 0.40 7.51 0.82
N ASP A 57 0.40 6.54 -0.09
CA ASP A 57 -0.57 6.46 -1.16
C ASP A 57 -1.97 6.22 -0.60
N PHE A 58 -2.10 5.37 0.42
CA PHE A 58 -3.37 5.07 1.08
C PHE A 58 -3.92 6.30 1.81
N MET A 59 -3.07 7.03 2.54
CA MET A 59 -3.47 8.30 3.17
C MET A 59 -3.93 9.33 2.13
N MET A 60 -3.20 9.46 1.02
CA MET A 60 -3.57 10.35 -0.08
C MET A 60 -4.83 9.90 -0.82
N ALA A 61 -5.08 8.59 -0.90
CA ALA A 61 -6.27 8.04 -1.53
C ALA A 61 -7.52 8.54 -0.80
N LYS A 62 -7.54 8.57 0.53
CA LYS A 62 -8.67 9.09 1.32
C LYS A 62 -9.07 10.53 1.00
N ILE A 63 -8.16 11.33 0.43
CA ILE A 63 -8.41 12.72 0.03
C ILE A 63 -8.72 12.83 -1.47
N LYS A 64 -8.12 11.95 -2.30
CA LYS A 64 -8.13 12.08 -3.76
C LYS A 64 -9.03 11.08 -4.49
N SER A 65 -9.46 9.99 -3.85
CA SER A 65 -10.36 9.00 -4.43
C SER A 65 -11.75 9.63 -4.59
N LYS A 66 -12.28 9.67 -5.82
CA LYS A 66 -13.61 10.23 -6.10
C LYS A 66 -14.77 9.29 -5.79
N GLU A 67 -14.52 8.01 -5.50
CA GLU A 67 -15.53 7.04 -5.07
C GLU A 67 -14.82 5.77 -4.59
N VAL A 68 -15.12 5.34 -3.36
CA VAL A 68 -14.94 3.95 -2.93
C VAL A 68 -16.23 3.55 -2.23
N GLU A 69 -17.11 2.92 -2.99
CA GLU A 69 -18.08 2.00 -2.39
C GLU A 69 -17.29 0.86 -1.73
N VAL A 70 -17.59 0.64 -0.46
CA VAL A 70 -16.99 -0.35 0.46
C VAL A 70 -17.28 -1.77 -0.01
#